data_AF-A0A2G9T511-F1
#
_entry.id   AF-A0A2G9T511-F1
#
_cell.length_a   1.000
_cell.length_b   1.000
_cell.length_c   1.000
_cell.angle_alpha   90.00
_cell.angle_beta   90.00
_cell.angle_gamma   90.00
#
_symmetry.space_group_name_H-M   'P 1'
#
loop_
_entity.id
_entity.type
_entity.pdbx_description
1 polymer ?
#
loop_
_entity_poly.entity_id
_entity_poly.type
_entity_poly.pdbx_seq_one_letter_code
_entity_poly.pdbx_strand_id
1 'polypeptide(L)'
;MAPKSRLIAYAVRSGNQEILVDATDFKVDGLFRNNVTLTIDKSSVEPGESVSFKVSADPESYVGLLVLDQSVLLQKSGNDITPQL
;
A
#
# COMPACT_ATOMS: atom_id res chain seq x y z
N MET A 1 -9.78 -1.68 -6.57
CA MET A 1 -10.75 -0.64 -6.21
C MET A 1 -10.13 0.47 -5.35
N ALA A 2 -8.94 0.26 -4.75
CA ALA A 2 -8.10 1.34 -4.25
C ALA A 2 -7.61 2.28 -5.39
N PRO A 3 -7.33 3.57 -5.12
CA PRO A 3 -7.49 4.26 -3.83
C PRO A 3 -8.91 4.85 -3.62
N LYS A 4 -9.72 4.89 -4.67
CA LYS A 4 -11.05 5.49 -4.67
C LYS A 4 -11.99 4.66 -5.54
N SER A 5 -13.20 4.45 -5.05
CA SER A 5 -14.25 3.76 -5.77
C SER A 5 -15.52 4.61 -5.83
N ARG A 6 -16.38 4.33 -6.81
CA ARG A 6 -17.69 4.94 -6.97
C ARG A 6 -18.75 3.84 -6.95
N LEU A 7 -19.72 3.97 -6.05
CA LEU A 7 -20.94 3.16 -6.04
C LEU A 7 -22.01 3.90 -6.83
N ILE A 8 -22.67 3.21 -7.75
CA ILE A 8 -23.82 3.73 -8.50
C ILE A 8 -24.99 2.81 -8.23
N ALA A 9 -26.10 3.36 -7.77
CA ALA A 9 -27.36 2.65 -7.59
C ALA A 9 -28.42 3.30 -8.47
N TYR A 10 -29.26 2.48 -9.10
CA TYR A 10 -30.39 2.99 -9.88
C TYR A 10 -31.64 2.16 -9.67
N ALA A 11 -32.80 2.76 -9.90
CA ALA A 11 -34.09 2.10 -9.86
C ALA A 11 -34.95 2.59 -11.03
N VAL A 12 -35.73 1.67 -11.62
CA VAL A 12 -36.71 2.00 -12.67
C VAL A 12 -38.11 1.95 -12.09
N ARG A 13 -38.86 3.04 -12.20
CA ARG A 13 -40.25 3.10 -11.72
C ARG A 13 -41.19 2.46 -12.73
N SER A 14 -41.87 1.40 -12.32
CA SER A 14 -42.77 0.63 -13.21
C SER A 14 -43.93 1.44 -13.80
N GLY A 15 -44.37 2.53 -13.14
CA GLY A 15 -45.53 3.32 -13.55
C GLY A 15 -45.30 4.29 -14.71
N ASN A 16 -44.11 4.86 -14.83
CA ASN A 16 -43.77 5.87 -15.85
C ASN A 16 -42.43 5.59 -16.56
N GLN A 17 -41.77 4.47 -16.24
CA GLN A 17 -40.44 4.09 -16.75
C GLN A 17 -39.35 5.13 -16.42
N GLU A 18 -39.55 5.95 -15.38
CA GLU A 18 -38.54 6.90 -14.90
C GLU A 18 -37.37 6.16 -14.25
N ILE A 19 -36.15 6.62 -14.53
CA ILE A 19 -34.93 6.07 -13.94
C ILE A 19 -34.44 7.03 -12.87
N LEU A 20 -34.40 6.55 -11.63
CA LEU A 20 -33.75 7.24 -10.51
C LEU A 20 -32.32 6.72 -10.40
N VAL A 21 -31.36 7.63 -10.24
CA VAL A 21 -29.94 7.29 -10.10
C VAL A 21 -29.36 8.05 -8.93
N ASP A 22 -28.56 7.37 -8.12
CA ASP A 22 -27.72 7.97 -7.10
C ASP A 22 -26.30 7.40 -7.19
N ALA A 23 -25.31 8.20 -6.83
CA ALA A 23 -23.92 7.80 -6.87
C ALA A 23 -23.13 8.43 -5.72
N THR A 24 -22.24 7.63 -5.12
CA THR A 24 -21.37 8.08 -4.04
C THR A 24 -19.94 7.59 -4.24
N ASP A 25 -19.00 8.45 -3.84
CA ASP A 25 -17.57 8.20 -3.89
C ASP A 25 -17.04 7.84 -2.50
N PHE A 26 -16.18 6.83 -2.41
CA PHE A 26 -15.53 6.48 -1.14
C PHE A 26 -14.06 6.09 -1.35
N LYS A 27 -13.24 6.36 -0.35
CA LYS A 27 -11.83 5.94 -0.32
C LYS A 27 -11.75 4.45 -0.02
N VAL A 28 -10.82 3.78 -0.68
CA VAL A 28 -10.58 2.35 -0.52
C VAL A 28 -9.10 2.16 -0.23
N ASP A 29 -8.81 1.54 0.91
CA ASP A 29 -7.46 1.22 1.34
C ASP A 29 -6.86 0.08 0.50
N GLY A 30 -5.54 -0.13 0.65
CA GLY A 30 -4.83 -1.19 -0.07
C GLY A 30 -4.38 -0.78 -1.47
N LEU A 31 -3.72 0.38 -1.57
CA LEU A 31 -3.08 0.81 -2.82
C LEU A 31 -2.08 -0.25 -3.31
N PHE A 32 -1.26 -0.78 -2.40
CA PHE A 32 -0.42 -1.93 -2.65
C PHE A 32 -1.20 -3.22 -2.37
N ARG A 33 -1.31 -4.08 -3.39
CA ARG A 33 -2.02 -5.36 -3.30
C ARG A 33 -1.19 -6.46 -2.63
N ASN A 34 0.12 -6.44 -2.87
CA ASN A 34 1.05 -7.37 -2.27
C ASN A 34 1.42 -6.88 -0.87
N ASN A 35 1.17 -7.71 0.15
CA ASN A 35 1.54 -7.37 1.51
C ASN A 35 2.96 -7.84 1.78
N VAL A 36 3.88 -6.88 1.94
CA VAL A 36 5.29 -7.17 2.21
C VAL A 36 5.59 -6.89 3.68
N THR A 37 6.18 -7.87 4.35
CA THR A 37 6.63 -7.73 5.75
C THR A 37 8.12 -8.04 5.85
N LEU A 38 8.83 -7.26 6.66
CA LEU A 38 10.24 -7.43 6.95
C LEU A 38 10.44 -7.57 8.45
N THR A 39 11.12 -8.63 8.87
CA THR A 39 11.58 -8.78 10.26
C THR A 39 13.09 -8.97 10.30
N ILE A 40 13.72 -8.33 11.27
CA ILE A 40 15.16 -8.38 11.53
C ILE A 40 15.34 -9.14 12.84
N ASP A 41 16.31 -10.05 12.89
CA ASP A 41 16.59 -10.90 14.05
C ASP A 41 17.20 -10.14 15.24
N LYS A 42 17.92 -9.04 14.97
CA LYS A 42 18.63 -8.23 15.97
C LYS A 42 18.27 -6.75 15.84
N SER A 43 18.15 -6.06 16.98
CA SER A 43 17.88 -4.61 17.04
C SER A 43 19.13 -3.74 17.02
N SER A 44 20.28 -4.30 17.40
CA SER A 44 21.59 -3.64 17.41
C SER A 44 22.66 -4.68 17.14
N VAL A 45 23.70 -4.29 16.42
CA VAL A 45 24.85 -5.14 16.05
C VAL A 45 26.13 -4.34 16.05
N GLU A 46 27.24 -5.03 16.29
CA GLU A 46 28.58 -4.47 16.14
C GLU A 46 29.07 -4.56 14.68
N PRO A 47 30.03 -3.72 14.26
CA PRO A 47 30.61 -3.82 12.92
C PRO A 47 31.18 -5.21 12.63
N GLY A 48 30.78 -5.78 11.50
CA GLY A 48 31.22 -7.11 11.06
C GLY A 48 30.38 -8.27 11.60
N GLU A 49 29.40 -8.02 12.48
CA GLU A 49 28.44 -9.03 12.86
C GLU A 49 27.44 -9.33 11.74
N SER A 50 27.01 -10.58 11.66
CA SER A 50 25.97 -11.00 10.72
C SER A 50 24.57 -10.70 11.26
N VAL A 51 23.69 -10.27 10.36
CA VAL A 51 22.27 -9.96 10.59
C VAL A 51 21.43 -10.78 9.62
N SER A 52 20.29 -11.29 10.07
CA SER A 52 19.36 -12.05 9.24
C SER A 52 18.08 -11.26 8.99
N PHE A 53 17.76 -11.06 7.70
CA PHE A 53 16.52 -10.44 7.26
C PHE A 53 15.55 -11.51 6.79
N LYS A 54 14.32 -11.48 7.30
CA LYS A 54 13.23 -12.33 6.81
C LYS A 54 12.19 -11.45 6.14
N VAL A 55 12.01 -11.66 4.83
CA VAL A 55 10.97 -11.01 4.04
C VAL A 55 9.86 -12.01 3.74
N SER A 56 8.61 -11.61 3.95
CA SER A 56 7.43 -12.36 3.50
C SER A 56 6.64 -11.50 2.53
N ALA A 57 6.30 -12.06 1.36
CA ALA A 57 5.54 -11.44 0.29
C ALA A 57 4.75 -12.54 -0.44
N ASP A 58 3.86 -12.14 -1.34
CA ASP A 58 3.10 -13.08 -2.18
C ASP A 58 4.05 -13.97 -3.04
N PRO A 59 3.65 -15.20 -3.39
CA PRO A 59 4.44 -16.07 -4.27
C PRO A 59 4.85 -15.39 -5.57
N GLU A 60 6.03 -15.74 -6.08
CA GLU A 60 6.58 -15.19 -7.35
C GLU A 60 6.83 -13.67 -7.34
N SER A 61 6.79 -13.03 -6.16
CA SER A 61 7.16 -11.62 -6.02
C SER A 61 8.66 -11.41 -6.21
N TYR A 62 9.01 -10.37 -6.95
CA TYR A 62 10.36 -9.82 -6.94
C TYR A 62 10.54 -8.90 -5.73
N VAL A 63 11.55 -9.18 -4.89
CA VAL A 63 11.83 -8.41 -3.68
C VAL A 63 13.16 -7.67 -3.83
N GLY A 64 13.11 -6.35 -3.76
CA GLY A 64 14.29 -5.48 -3.67
C GLY A 64 14.47 -4.96 -2.24
N LEU A 65 15.69 -5.04 -1.71
CA LEU A 65 16.05 -4.47 -0.42
C LEU A 65 17.03 -3.31 -0.64
N LEU A 66 16.78 -2.20 0.05
CA LEU A 66 17.66 -1.03 0.08
C LEU A 66 18.08 -0.79 1.53
N VAL A 67 19.39 -0.74 1.76
CA VAL A 67 19.97 -0.40 3.06
C VAL A 67 20.54 1.00 2.97
N LEU A 68 20.15 1.87 3.90
CA LEU A 68 20.56 3.28 3.94
C LEU A 68 21.22 3.59 5.28
N ASP A 69 22.19 4.48 5.26
CA ASP A 69 22.67 5.15 6.47
C ASP A 69 21.62 6.17 6.93
N GLN A 70 21.34 6.23 8.24
CA GLN A 70 20.33 7.13 8.79
C GLN A 70 20.62 8.61 8.49
N SER A 71 21.88 9.00 8.32
CA SER A 71 22.26 10.37 7.96
C SER A 71 21.73 10.80 6.59
N VAL A 72 21.48 9.87 5.67
CA VAL A 72 20.88 10.18 4.35
C VAL A 72 19.44 10.64 4.50
N LEU A 73 18.71 10.12 5.49
CA LEU A 73 17.34 10.54 5.79
C LEU A 73 17.26 11.98 6.30
N LEU A 74 18.36 12.54 6.81
CA LEU A 74 18.44 13.94 7.25
C LEU A 74 18.63 14.92 6.08
N GLN A 75 18.83 14.44 4.86
CA GLN A 75 18.97 15.28 3.67
C GLN A 75 17.58 15.68 3.13
N LYS A 76 17.39 15.67 1.80
CA LYS A 76 16.13 16.05 1.17
C LYS A 76 15.12 14.90 1.25
N SER A 77 14.01 15.13 1.96
CA SER A 77 12.88 14.20 2.05
C SER A 77 11.94 14.29 0.83
N GLY A 78 11.01 13.34 0.73
CA GLY A 78 9.91 13.36 -0.26
C GLY A 78 10.13 12.52 -1.52
N ASN A 79 11.22 11.74 -1.58
CA ASN A 79 11.48 10.80 -2.68
C ASN A 79 11.22 9.33 -2.27
N ASP A 80 10.85 9.08 -1.02
CA ASP A 80 10.59 7.73 -0.52
C ASP A 80 9.23 7.22 -1.03
N ILE A 81 9.18 5.93 -1.36
CA ILE A 81 7.94 5.26 -1.77
C ILE A 81 7.18 4.87 -0.50
N THR A 82 6.00 5.43 -0.30
CA THR A 82 5.12 5.14 0.85
C THR A 82 3.83 4.43 0.41
N PRO A 83 3.17 3.68 1.31
CA PRO A 83 1.86 3.08 1.06
C PRO A 83 0.69 4.05 0.88
N GLN A 84 0.90 5.32 1.19
CA GLN A 84 -0.11 6.36 1.17
C GLN A 84 0.12 7.32 0.01
N LEU A 85 -0.96 7.72 -0.67
CA LEU A 85 -0.97 8.83 -1.62
C LEU A 85 -1.00 10.19 -0.90
#